data_AF-A0A7J6M5S5-F1
#
_entry.id   AF-A0A7J6M5S5-F1
#
_cell.length_a   1.000
_cell.length_b   1.000
_cell.length_c   1.000
_cell.angle_alpha   90.00
_cell.angle_beta   90.00
_cell.angle_gamma   90.00
#
_symmetry.space_group_name_H-M   'P 1'
#
loop_
_entity.id
_entity.type
_entity.pdbx_description
1 polymer ?
#
loop_
_entity_poly.entity_id
_entity_poly.type
_entity_poly.pdbx_seq_one_letter_code
_entity_poly.pdbx_strand_id
1 'polypeptide(L)'
;MHRPSTCRDYTELMVNKWLASMAWGTVDSTTGQWILAASSTSINPPTMVNPSDHAQAEAAGGGVGRPQSVVDGSSGDTNNSDTVLITYLDYLDTKYGQEVPVAEDGEDGEEGRESKKEDIINELLLEFTSKKTSPGAKLRGEFDQIIKCLSLPPSVRKGFGLPSKVNVRQSDADSDNREHTGVKGIFRHGLYSLLPSFINMIIDFAHARRDFAIVLRDAISSDDDDPSILVTEDVASVVEELQLLCEGKHPAYCGKYFTKKIANDGSVDGMMDIRPQSTHTGVIIASTQDDDNHLTILSFPQRNKHQSVEAAEESSSSPANDEEQMDTSNTDDVPTEYRGFAEAYSGLVHELIPEGRVVSIIERPTDDDTTQPLREILINPADTNIQHVYIASGQANAARVVDVLSNTSTTVGDKGIHLRVESYRATTHMDYFKLLVEEAIDKHTMQLRTEKEEQLKAPASSALEAHHESMRSLTPRSYLREAVLPVLAPAINEAARDRPGDPITSVAMYMLKHRQRYNKVIEVNNMSHSTTEPSAAA
;
A
#
# COMPACT_ATOMS: atom_id res chain seq x y z
N MET A 1 26.30 20.28 -13.59
CA MET A 1 25.63 19.57 -12.49
C MET A 1 26.18 18.17 -12.42
N HIS A 2 27.13 17.93 -11.52
CA HIS A 2 27.58 16.57 -11.20
C HIS A 2 26.57 15.98 -10.22
N ARG A 3 25.77 15.00 -10.66
CA ARG A 3 25.08 14.11 -9.71
C ARG A 3 26.17 13.52 -8.81
N PRO A 4 26.03 13.54 -7.47
CA PRO A 4 27.02 12.96 -6.59
C PRO A 4 27.23 11.49 -6.97
N SER A 5 28.49 11.13 -7.17
CA SER A 5 28.97 9.84 -7.66
C SER A 5 28.85 8.71 -6.62
N THR A 6 27.93 8.84 -5.67
CA THR A 6 27.85 8.07 -4.41
C THR A 6 26.69 7.09 -4.34
N CYS A 7 25.85 6.96 -5.38
CA CYS A 7 24.79 5.93 -5.46
C CYS A 7 25.35 4.51 -5.72
N ARG A 8 26.46 4.14 -5.07
CA ARG A 8 27.20 2.91 -5.37
C ARG A 8 26.75 1.69 -4.56
N ASP A 9 26.06 1.90 -3.45
CA ASP A 9 25.74 0.86 -2.47
C ASP A 9 24.27 0.93 -1.98
N TYR A 10 23.32 1.30 -2.84
CA TYR A 10 21.93 1.60 -2.44
C TYR A 10 21.26 0.46 -1.65
N THR A 11 21.40 -0.80 -2.09
CA THR A 11 20.83 -1.95 -1.39
C THR A 11 21.47 -2.20 -0.01
N GLU A 12 22.79 -2.09 0.10
CA GLU A 12 23.49 -2.31 1.39
C GLU A 12 23.13 -1.19 2.37
N LEU A 13 23.12 0.04 1.88
CA LEU A 13 22.69 1.21 2.62
C LEU A 13 21.25 1.06 3.11
N MET A 14 20.31 0.67 2.24
CA MET A 14 18.90 0.48 2.60
C MET A 14 18.72 -0.60 3.67
N VAL A 15 19.35 -1.77 3.51
CA VAL A 15 19.25 -2.85 4.49
C VAL A 15 19.87 -2.43 5.82
N ASN A 16 21.02 -1.76 5.81
CA ASN A 16 21.62 -1.24 7.04
C ASN A 16 20.78 -0.11 7.67
N LYS A 17 20.14 0.75 6.87
CA LYS A 17 19.21 1.77 7.35
C LYS A 17 18.00 1.16 8.04
N TRP A 18 17.45 0.06 7.49
CA TRP A 18 16.38 -0.70 8.14
C TRP A 18 16.85 -1.36 9.44
N LEU A 19 18.00 -2.02 9.44
CA LEU A 19 18.53 -2.63 10.66
C LEU A 19 18.83 -1.56 11.71
N ALA A 20 19.38 -0.41 11.32
CA ALA A 20 19.66 0.72 12.21
C ALA A 20 18.41 1.32 12.85
N SER A 21 17.29 1.38 12.12
CA SER A 21 16.00 1.87 12.65
C SER A 21 15.29 0.87 13.56
N MET A 22 15.72 -0.39 13.58
CA MET A 22 15.18 -1.46 14.44
C MET A 22 16.20 -1.94 15.49
N ALA A 23 17.41 -1.39 15.49
CA ALA A 23 18.47 -1.71 16.43
C ALA A 23 18.37 -0.77 17.64
N TRP A 24 17.97 -1.31 18.78
CA TRP A 24 17.82 -0.57 20.03
C TRP A 24 19.07 -0.65 20.89
N GLY A 25 19.51 0.51 21.36
CA GLY A 25 20.69 0.63 22.21
C GLY A 25 20.62 1.81 23.16
N THR A 26 21.68 1.98 23.93
CA THR A 26 21.86 3.08 24.88
C THR A 26 23.09 3.88 24.51
N VAL A 27 23.09 5.18 24.78
CA VAL A 27 24.29 6.01 24.64
C VAL A 27 25.10 5.92 25.92
N ASP A 28 26.35 5.46 25.79
CA ASP A 28 27.29 5.40 26.89
C ASP A 28 27.61 6.82 27.39
N SER A 29 27.35 7.08 28.67
CA SER A 29 27.49 8.42 29.26
C SER A 29 28.91 8.95 29.28
N THR A 30 29.93 8.08 29.19
CA THR A 30 31.34 8.46 29.28
C THR A 30 31.92 8.75 27.90
N THR A 31 31.58 7.93 26.91
CA THR A 31 32.15 7.98 25.57
C THR A 31 31.24 8.66 24.55
N GLY A 32 29.94 8.82 24.87
CA GLY A 32 28.93 9.28 23.93
C GLY A 32 28.70 8.32 22.76
N GLN A 33 29.16 7.08 22.87
CA GLN A 33 28.98 6.06 21.84
C GLN A 33 27.69 5.29 22.06
N TRP A 34 26.99 5.00 20.97
CA TRP A 34 25.84 4.10 21.02
C TRP A 34 26.29 2.65 21.18
N ILE A 35 25.67 1.93 22.12
CA ILE A 35 25.93 0.52 22.41
C ILE A 35 24.62 -0.25 22.23
N LEU A 36 24.66 -1.29 21.38
CA LEU A 36 23.51 -2.16 21.14
C LEU A 36 23.07 -2.86 22.45
N ALA A 37 21.82 -2.66 22.83
CA ALA A 37 21.21 -3.24 24.03
C ALA A 37 20.48 -4.56 23.72
N ALA A 38 19.78 -4.64 22.58
CA ALA A 38 19.07 -5.85 22.16
C ALA A 38 19.90 -6.73 21.22
N SER A 39 19.87 -8.04 21.39
CA SER A 39 20.56 -8.98 20.48
C SER A 39 19.84 -9.22 19.16
N SER A 40 18.60 -8.76 19.02
CA SER A 40 17.74 -8.93 17.84
C SER A 40 17.09 -7.61 17.46
N THR A 41 16.82 -7.41 16.17
CA THR A 41 16.05 -6.24 15.71
C THR A 41 14.57 -6.34 16.05
N SER A 42 13.96 -5.19 16.34
CA SER A 42 12.52 -5.06 16.61
C SER A 42 12.06 -3.64 16.33
N ILE A 43 10.87 -3.50 15.76
CA ILE A 43 10.22 -2.18 15.62
C ILE A 43 9.91 -1.60 16.99
N ASN A 44 9.51 -2.44 17.94
CA ASN A 44 9.16 -2.00 19.28
C ASN A 44 10.40 -2.00 20.17
N PRO A 45 10.55 -1.00 21.06
CA PRO A 45 11.65 -0.99 22.02
C PRO A 45 11.57 -2.27 22.87
N PRO A 46 12.72 -2.91 23.15
CA PRO A 46 12.74 -4.04 24.05
C PRO A 46 12.23 -3.59 25.42
N THR A 47 11.33 -4.35 26.02
CA THR A 47 10.95 -4.13 27.41
C THR A 47 12.20 -4.31 28.25
N MET A 48 12.66 -3.25 28.92
CA MET A 48 13.82 -3.35 29.80
C MET A 48 13.44 -4.26 30.95
N VAL A 49 13.89 -5.52 30.86
CA VAL A 49 13.81 -6.44 31.98
C VAL A 49 14.74 -5.86 33.03
N ASN A 50 14.15 -5.42 34.14
CA ASN A 50 14.90 -4.79 35.21
C ASN A 50 15.96 -5.81 35.67
N PRO A 51 17.26 -5.48 35.72
CA PRO A 51 18.30 -6.45 36.04
C PRO A 51 18.06 -7.17 37.38
N SER A 52 17.31 -6.55 38.29
CA SER A 52 16.82 -7.12 39.54
C SER A 52 15.97 -8.38 39.36
N ASP A 53 15.23 -8.51 38.27
CA ASP A 53 14.28 -9.61 38.03
C ASP A 53 14.99 -10.86 37.54
N HIS A 54 16.10 -10.71 36.80
CA HIS A 54 16.96 -11.82 36.40
C HIS A 54 17.71 -12.44 37.60
N ALA A 55 18.11 -11.61 38.57
CA ALA A 55 18.75 -12.08 39.79
C ALA A 55 17.81 -12.90 40.69
N GLN A 56 16.50 -12.62 40.67
CA GLN A 56 15.50 -13.42 41.42
C GLN A 56 15.12 -14.73 40.71
N ALA A 57 15.13 -14.76 39.37
CA ALA A 57 14.82 -15.97 38.61
C ALA A 57 15.90 -17.06 38.73
N GLU A 58 17.19 -16.68 38.81
CA GLU A 58 18.26 -17.65 39.08
C GLU A 58 18.30 -18.11 40.55
N ALA A 59 17.85 -17.28 41.50
CA ALA A 59 17.79 -17.64 42.92
C ALA A 59 16.66 -18.65 43.26
N ALA A 60 15.63 -18.78 42.43
CA ALA A 60 14.52 -19.72 42.65
C ALA A 60 14.82 -21.16 42.19
N GLY A 61 15.94 -21.39 41.50
CA GLY A 61 16.29 -22.66 40.85
C GLY A 61 17.42 -23.44 41.53
N GLY A 62 17.39 -23.68 42.84
CA GLY A 62 18.27 -24.71 43.44
C GLY A 62 18.62 -24.57 44.91
N GLY A 63 18.22 -25.56 45.71
CA GLY A 63 19.13 -26.18 46.69
C GLY A 63 19.31 -25.52 48.06
N VAL A 64 18.46 -25.95 49.00
CA VAL A 64 18.71 -26.21 50.43
C VAL A 64 20.16 -25.98 50.94
N GLY A 65 20.33 -25.00 51.84
CA GLY A 65 21.19 -25.17 53.02
C GLY A 65 22.15 -24.04 53.43
N ARG A 66 21.84 -23.43 54.58
CA ARG A 66 22.72 -22.79 55.61
C ARG A 66 23.09 -21.30 55.50
N PRO A 67 23.43 -20.63 56.63
CA PRO A 67 22.65 -19.48 57.08
C PRO A 67 23.46 -18.17 57.28
N GLN A 68 22.69 -17.07 57.25
CA GLN A 68 22.85 -15.78 57.93
C GLN A 68 24.27 -15.28 58.26
N SER A 69 24.64 -14.17 57.61
CA SER A 69 25.37 -13.10 58.26
C SER A 69 24.77 -11.75 57.87
N VAL A 70 24.28 -11.05 58.90
CA VAL A 70 23.75 -9.70 58.93
C VAL A 70 24.87 -8.69 58.60
N VAL A 71 24.64 -7.81 57.62
CA VAL A 71 25.34 -6.52 57.50
C VAL A 71 24.33 -5.48 57.03
N ASP A 72 23.93 -4.63 57.98
CA ASP A 72 23.31 -3.31 57.73
C ASP A 72 24.33 -2.41 57.03
N GLY A 73 23.91 -1.72 55.96
CA GLY A 73 24.80 -0.79 55.26
C GLY A 73 24.13 0.00 54.14
N SER A 74 23.68 1.20 54.49
CA SER A 74 23.63 2.39 53.63
C SER A 74 22.80 2.32 52.35
N SER A 75 21.53 2.71 52.47
CA SER A 75 20.70 3.26 51.40
C SER A 75 21.34 4.52 50.82
N GLY A 76 22.19 4.35 49.81
CA GLY A 76 22.56 5.41 48.88
C GLY A 76 21.52 5.43 47.77
N ASP A 77 20.85 6.56 47.60
CA ASP A 77 20.03 6.86 46.43
C ASP A 77 20.94 6.80 45.20
N THR A 78 21.06 5.62 44.59
CA THR A 78 21.59 5.50 43.24
C THR A 78 20.58 6.17 42.33
N ASN A 79 20.89 7.40 41.95
CA ASN A 79 20.28 8.06 40.80
C ASN A 79 20.24 7.04 39.67
N ASN A 80 19.06 6.45 39.49
CA ASN A 80 18.76 5.58 38.37
C ASN A 80 18.77 6.52 37.17
N SER A 81 19.97 6.72 36.59
CA SER A 81 20.11 7.46 35.35
C SER A 81 19.28 6.69 34.34
N ASP A 82 18.08 7.18 34.07
CA ASP A 82 17.16 6.59 33.12
C ASP A 82 17.92 6.36 31.81
N THR A 83 18.30 5.11 31.58
CA THR A 83 19.01 4.70 30.37
C THR A 83 18.01 4.77 29.25
N VAL A 84 17.98 5.91 28.57
CA VAL A 84 17.09 6.14 27.43
C VAL A 84 17.50 5.19 26.30
N LEU A 85 16.58 4.30 25.94
CA LEU A 85 16.73 3.47 24.75
C LEU A 85 16.44 4.31 23.50
N ILE A 86 17.35 4.25 22.55
CA ILE A 86 17.27 4.98 21.28
C ILE A 86 17.73 4.05 20.14
N THR A 87 17.13 4.20 18.96
CA THR A 87 17.58 3.44 17.79
C THR A 87 18.94 3.95 17.30
N TYR A 88 19.69 3.14 16.54
CA TYR A 88 20.95 3.63 15.98
C TYR A 88 20.73 4.78 15.00
N LEU A 89 19.64 4.74 14.22
CA LEU A 89 19.30 5.80 13.28
C LEU A 89 18.97 7.11 14.02
N ASP A 90 18.13 7.06 15.05
CA ASP A 90 17.80 8.25 15.85
C ASP A 90 19.05 8.81 16.57
N TYR A 91 19.99 7.95 16.98
CA TYR A 91 21.28 8.37 17.52
C TYR A 91 22.13 9.12 16.47
N LEU A 92 22.19 8.64 15.23
CA LEU A 92 22.88 9.35 14.15
C LEU A 92 22.22 10.70 13.88
N ASP A 93 20.90 10.75 13.80
CA ASP A 93 20.16 11.99 13.59
C ASP A 93 20.36 12.99 14.73
N THR A 94 20.40 12.53 15.98
CA THR A 94 20.66 13.40 17.13
C THR A 94 22.10 13.92 17.12
N LYS A 95 23.08 13.03 16.89
CA LYS A 95 24.50 13.34 16.97
C LYS A 95 24.99 14.23 15.82
N TYR A 96 24.48 14.00 14.62
CA TYR A 96 24.89 14.71 13.40
C TYR A 96 23.85 15.73 12.93
N GLY A 97 22.68 15.79 13.57
CA GLY A 97 21.62 16.72 13.19
C GLY A 97 21.59 18.04 13.96
N GLN A 98 22.25 18.17 15.11
CA GLN A 98 22.13 19.40 15.92
C GLN A 98 23.24 20.44 15.70
N GLU A 99 24.42 20.12 15.18
CA GLU A 99 25.57 21.05 15.27
C GLU A 99 26.54 20.97 14.07
N VAL A 100 26.16 21.55 12.93
CA VAL A 100 27.19 22.15 12.05
C VAL A 100 27.16 23.66 12.34
N PRO A 101 28.05 24.18 13.21
CA PRO A 101 28.09 25.61 13.48
C PRO A 101 28.25 26.35 12.16
N VAL A 102 27.38 27.34 11.96
CA VAL A 102 27.37 28.23 10.78
C VAL A 102 28.74 28.90 10.74
N ALA A 103 29.62 28.44 9.84
CA ALA A 103 30.78 29.24 9.48
C ALA A 103 30.22 30.50 8.80
N GLU A 104 30.38 31.66 9.44
CA GLU A 104 29.73 32.92 9.05
C GLU A 104 30.11 33.42 7.64
N ASP A 105 31.08 32.78 6.98
CA ASP A 105 31.70 33.29 5.76
C ASP A 105 31.55 32.40 4.50
N GLY A 106 30.72 31.35 4.54
CA GLY A 106 30.54 30.43 3.40
C GLY A 106 29.21 30.60 2.67
N GLU A 107 29.24 31.00 1.40
CA GLU A 107 28.07 31.07 0.47
C GLU A 107 27.40 29.71 0.17
N ASP A 108 27.82 28.62 0.82
CA ASP A 108 27.12 27.33 0.74
C ASP A 108 25.77 27.47 1.49
N GLY A 109 24.68 27.65 0.74
CA GLY A 109 23.32 27.71 1.25
C GLY A 109 22.91 26.48 2.09
N GLU A 110 21.79 26.58 2.80
CA GLU A 110 21.28 25.52 3.70
C GLU A 110 21.21 24.13 3.04
N GLU A 111 20.81 24.05 1.76
CA GLU A 111 20.77 22.81 0.97
C GLU A 111 22.13 22.08 0.91
N GLY A 112 23.24 22.83 0.79
CA GLY A 112 24.57 22.25 0.74
C GLY A 112 25.02 21.63 2.08
N ARG A 113 24.42 22.04 3.20
CA ARG A 113 24.71 21.48 4.53
C ARG A 113 23.91 20.20 4.78
N GLU A 114 22.65 20.17 4.39
CA GLU A 114 21.81 18.97 4.52
C GLU A 114 22.36 17.81 3.71
N SER A 115 22.79 18.07 2.46
CA SER A 115 23.42 17.05 1.62
C SER A 115 24.69 16.47 2.26
N LYS A 116 25.58 17.32 2.81
CA LYS A 116 26.80 16.86 3.51
C LYS A 116 26.48 16.02 4.75
N LYS A 117 25.43 16.37 5.49
CA LYS A 117 24.97 15.60 6.66
C LYS A 117 24.48 14.23 6.24
N GLU A 118 23.64 14.17 5.22
CA GLU A 118 23.10 12.91 4.70
C GLU A 118 24.22 11.99 4.19
N ASP A 119 25.23 12.53 3.51
CA ASP A 119 26.41 11.77 3.07
C ASP A 119 27.16 11.13 4.24
N ILE A 120 27.38 11.85 5.33
CA ILE A 120 28.05 11.33 6.54
C ILE A 120 27.22 10.22 7.18
N ILE A 121 25.91 10.43 7.32
CA ILE A 121 24.99 9.41 7.88
C ILE A 121 25.00 8.16 7.01
N ASN A 122 24.93 8.31 5.69
CA ASN A 122 24.95 7.21 4.74
C ASN A 122 26.27 6.43 4.80
N GLU A 123 27.42 7.10 4.93
CA GLU A 123 28.72 6.44 5.14
C GLU A 123 28.73 5.61 6.42
N LEU A 124 28.24 6.16 7.55
CA LEU A 124 28.16 5.45 8.82
C LEU A 124 27.19 4.26 8.77
N LEU A 125 26.10 4.37 8.02
CA LEU A 125 25.15 3.29 7.79
C LEU A 125 25.75 2.18 6.93
N LEU A 126 26.54 2.49 5.90
CA LEU A 126 27.29 1.47 5.13
C LEU A 126 28.29 0.70 6.00
N GLU A 127 28.85 1.36 7.01
CA GLU A 127 29.76 0.71 7.95
C GLU A 127 29.05 -0.08 9.06
N PHE A 128 27.75 0.11 9.25
CA PHE A 128 27.00 -0.34 10.42
C PHE A 128 27.16 -1.84 10.71
N THR A 129 27.08 -2.70 9.69
CA THR A 129 27.22 -4.16 9.84
C THR A 129 28.53 -4.73 9.28
N SER A 130 29.36 -3.92 8.64
CA SER A 130 30.48 -4.43 7.82
C SER A 130 31.77 -4.70 8.62
N LYS A 131 32.04 -3.94 9.69
CA LYS A 131 33.25 -4.09 10.51
C LYS A 131 32.97 -4.87 11.79
N LYS A 132 33.94 -5.64 12.30
CA LYS A 132 33.79 -6.35 13.59
C LYS A 132 33.61 -5.40 14.79
N THR A 133 34.07 -4.16 14.64
CA THR A 133 34.00 -3.12 15.66
C THR A 133 32.84 -2.16 15.43
N SER A 134 32.04 -2.34 14.37
CA SER A 134 30.92 -1.44 14.11
C SER A 134 29.79 -1.69 15.11
N PRO A 135 28.96 -0.67 15.37
CA PRO A 135 27.86 -0.79 16.33
C PRO A 135 26.87 -1.91 16.00
N GLY A 136 26.65 -2.20 14.71
CA GLY A 136 25.76 -3.24 14.22
C GLY A 136 26.45 -4.58 13.93
N ALA A 137 27.70 -4.81 14.37
CA ALA A 137 28.43 -6.05 14.05
C ALA A 137 27.69 -7.33 14.47
N LYS A 138 26.94 -7.29 15.57
CA LYS A 138 26.11 -8.41 16.05
C LYS A 138 24.92 -8.70 15.13
N LEU A 139 24.46 -7.72 14.37
CA LEU A 139 23.33 -7.84 13.42
C LEU A 139 23.78 -8.31 12.03
N ARG A 140 25.06 -8.64 11.84
CA ARG A 140 25.55 -9.12 10.54
C ARG A 140 24.84 -10.39 10.06
N GLY A 141 24.48 -11.28 10.99
CA GLY A 141 23.71 -12.48 10.67
C GLY A 141 22.33 -12.16 10.09
N GLU A 142 21.64 -11.16 10.64
CA GLU A 142 20.35 -10.68 10.14
C GLU A 142 20.51 -9.99 8.77
N PHE A 143 21.55 -9.16 8.60
CA PHE A 143 21.90 -8.57 7.31
C PHE A 143 22.07 -9.65 6.23
N ASP A 144 22.91 -10.66 6.48
CA ASP A 144 23.18 -11.73 5.52
C ASP A 144 21.92 -12.56 5.24
N GLN A 145 21.03 -12.72 6.22
CA GLN A 145 19.73 -13.35 6.05
C GLN A 145 18.80 -12.54 5.15
N ILE A 146 18.67 -11.22 5.35
CA ILE A 146 17.88 -10.34 4.49
C ILE A 146 18.39 -10.41 3.05
N ILE A 147 19.70 -10.25 2.84
CA ILE A 147 20.29 -10.33 1.49
C ILE A 147 20.02 -11.70 0.87
N LYS A 148 20.15 -12.79 1.61
CA LYS A 148 19.83 -14.14 1.12
C LYS A 148 18.37 -14.25 0.68
N CYS A 149 17.43 -13.67 1.43
CA CYS A 149 16.01 -13.69 1.08
C CYS A 149 15.67 -12.79 -0.10
N LEU A 150 16.36 -11.65 -0.26
CA LEU A 150 16.21 -10.76 -1.43
C LEU A 150 16.94 -11.26 -2.68
N SER A 151 17.77 -12.29 -2.57
CA SER A 151 18.56 -12.83 -3.67
C SER A 151 17.85 -13.99 -4.37
N LEU A 152 17.95 -14.03 -5.69
CA LEU A 152 17.56 -15.21 -6.48
C LEU A 152 18.32 -16.47 -6.01
N PRO A 153 17.69 -17.66 -6.09
CA PRO A 153 18.34 -18.91 -5.74
C PRO A 153 19.67 -19.10 -6.50
N PRO A 154 20.71 -19.69 -5.90
CA PRO A 154 22.01 -19.87 -6.55
C PRO A 154 21.95 -20.65 -7.88
N SER A 155 21.04 -21.63 -7.98
CA SER A 155 20.82 -22.40 -9.21
C SER A 155 20.27 -21.53 -10.34
N VAL A 156 19.33 -20.64 -10.01
CA VAL A 156 18.75 -19.66 -10.93
C VAL A 156 19.81 -18.65 -11.37
N ARG A 157 20.56 -18.07 -10.42
CA ARG A 157 21.64 -17.12 -10.74
C ARG A 157 22.68 -17.72 -11.69
N LYS A 158 23.15 -18.94 -11.40
CA LYS A 158 24.05 -19.67 -12.30
C LYS A 158 23.42 -19.92 -13.67
N GLY A 159 22.13 -20.25 -13.69
CA GLY A 159 21.36 -20.51 -14.91
C GLY A 159 21.26 -19.32 -15.86
N PHE A 160 21.12 -18.11 -15.32
CA PHE A 160 21.01 -16.86 -16.07
C PHE A 160 22.36 -16.15 -16.29
N GLY A 161 23.47 -16.75 -15.85
CA GLY A 161 24.81 -16.16 -15.95
C GLY A 161 25.03 -14.97 -15.01
N LEU A 162 24.28 -14.91 -13.91
CA LEU A 162 24.44 -13.90 -12.86
C LEU A 162 25.56 -14.30 -11.89
N PRO A 163 26.17 -13.32 -11.18
CA PRO A 163 27.20 -13.60 -10.18
C PRO A 163 26.75 -14.62 -9.11
N SER A 164 27.64 -15.57 -8.80
CA SER A 164 27.37 -16.62 -7.81
C SER A 164 27.22 -16.08 -6.37
N LYS A 165 27.82 -14.93 -6.08
CA LYS A 165 27.58 -14.14 -4.87
C LYS A 165 26.94 -12.83 -5.28
N VAL A 166 25.84 -12.47 -4.63
CA VAL A 166 25.22 -11.15 -4.81
C VAL A 166 26.18 -10.13 -4.25
N ASN A 167 26.64 -9.22 -5.11
CA ASN A 167 27.49 -8.13 -4.70
C ASN A 167 26.58 -6.95 -4.40
N VAL A 168 26.40 -6.66 -3.11
CA VAL A 168 25.50 -5.59 -2.64
C VAL A 168 26.14 -4.21 -2.85
N ARG A 169 27.45 -4.17 -3.11
CA ARG A 169 28.26 -2.93 -3.28
C ARG A 169 28.55 -2.55 -4.73
N GLN A 170 27.76 -3.06 -5.67
CA GLN A 170 28.05 -2.82 -7.07
C GLN A 170 27.49 -1.47 -7.51
N SER A 171 28.42 -0.58 -7.89
CA SER A 171 28.10 0.73 -8.43
C SER A 171 27.36 0.64 -9.76
N ASP A 172 26.34 1.49 -9.92
CA ASP A 172 25.61 1.71 -11.18
C ASP A 172 26.53 2.10 -12.37
N ALA A 173 27.80 2.42 -12.13
CA ALA A 173 28.78 2.73 -13.18
C ALA A 173 29.00 1.57 -14.18
N ASP A 174 28.65 0.32 -13.84
CA ASP A 174 28.69 -0.80 -14.79
C ASP A 174 27.41 -0.92 -15.65
N SER A 175 26.37 -0.12 -15.37
CA SER A 175 25.05 -0.19 -16.01
C SER A 175 24.94 0.62 -17.32
N ASP A 176 25.94 1.42 -17.68
CA ASP A 176 25.95 2.19 -18.95
C ASP A 176 25.93 1.30 -20.20
N ASN A 177 26.15 -0.01 -20.05
CA ASN A 177 25.78 -1.01 -21.07
C ASN A 177 24.26 -1.28 -21.05
N ARG A 178 23.46 -0.24 -21.34
CA ARG A 178 21.98 -0.25 -21.43
C ARG A 178 21.39 -1.20 -22.48
N GLU A 179 22.19 -2.01 -23.18
CA GLU A 179 21.71 -3.02 -24.13
C GLU A 179 21.11 -4.28 -23.45
N HIS A 180 21.03 -4.34 -22.11
CA HIS A 180 20.41 -5.45 -21.39
C HIS A 180 18.88 -5.39 -21.45
N THR A 181 18.33 -5.49 -22.66
CA THR A 181 16.89 -5.71 -22.88
C THR A 181 16.49 -7.11 -22.36
N GLY A 182 15.37 -7.19 -21.65
CA GLY A 182 14.76 -8.43 -21.15
C GLY A 182 15.17 -8.83 -19.73
N VAL A 183 14.99 -10.12 -19.40
CA VAL A 183 15.03 -10.69 -18.04
C VAL A 183 16.28 -10.31 -17.21
N LYS A 184 17.43 -10.06 -17.86
CA LYS A 184 18.65 -9.64 -17.14
C LYS A 184 18.60 -8.23 -16.59
N GLY A 185 17.84 -7.33 -17.24
CA GLY A 185 17.66 -5.95 -16.80
C GLY A 185 16.78 -5.83 -15.56
N ILE A 186 15.80 -6.72 -15.41
CA ILE A 186 14.84 -6.71 -14.29
C ILE A 186 15.52 -7.16 -12.98
N PHE A 187 16.19 -8.30 -13.00
CA PHE A 187 16.84 -8.88 -11.81
C PHE A 187 18.26 -8.36 -11.64
N ARG A 188 18.42 -7.03 -11.56
CA ARG A 188 19.73 -6.39 -11.40
C ARG A 188 20.47 -7.04 -10.23
N HIS A 189 21.71 -7.47 -10.48
CA HIS A 189 22.58 -8.15 -9.51
C HIS A 189 22.03 -9.46 -8.92
N GLY A 190 20.96 -10.02 -9.49
CA GLY A 190 20.29 -11.21 -9.00
C GLY A 190 19.45 -11.00 -7.75
N LEU A 191 18.95 -9.78 -7.56
CA LEU A 191 17.94 -9.44 -6.56
C LEU A 191 16.54 -9.45 -7.20
N TYR A 192 15.50 -9.69 -6.39
CA TYR A 192 14.11 -9.50 -6.81
C TYR A 192 13.75 -7.99 -6.79
N SER A 193 12.88 -7.52 -7.70
CA SER A 193 12.32 -6.17 -7.63
C SER A 193 11.07 -6.15 -6.73
N LEU A 194 10.35 -7.27 -6.67
CA LEU A 194 9.27 -7.55 -5.71
C LEU A 194 9.72 -8.44 -4.57
N LEU A 195 9.24 -8.14 -3.36
CA LEU A 195 9.51 -9.00 -2.21
C LEU A 195 8.99 -10.43 -2.45
N PRO A 196 9.82 -11.47 -2.25
CA PRO A 196 9.38 -12.85 -2.46
C PRO A 196 8.17 -13.26 -1.63
N SER A 197 8.02 -12.68 -0.43
CA SER A 197 6.86 -12.88 0.43
C SER A 197 5.56 -12.30 -0.15
N PHE A 198 5.66 -11.18 -0.87
CA PHE A 198 4.54 -10.59 -1.59
C PHE A 198 4.17 -11.43 -2.81
N ILE A 199 5.16 -11.91 -3.57
CA ILE A 199 4.94 -12.84 -4.68
C ILE A 199 4.25 -14.12 -4.20
N ASN A 200 4.68 -14.70 -3.08
CA ASN A 200 4.04 -15.89 -2.51
C ASN A 200 2.58 -15.65 -2.13
N MET A 201 2.26 -14.49 -1.55
CA MET A 201 0.87 -14.11 -1.27
C MET A 201 0.02 -14.10 -2.55
N ILE A 202 0.52 -13.49 -3.63
CA ILE A 202 -0.17 -13.46 -4.93
C ILE A 202 -0.41 -14.87 -5.46
N ILE A 203 0.62 -15.72 -5.43
CA ILE A 203 0.55 -17.11 -5.88
C ILE A 203 -0.50 -17.89 -5.08
N ASP A 204 -0.49 -17.73 -3.76
CA ASP A 204 -1.41 -18.43 -2.88
C ASP A 204 -2.86 -17.96 -3.07
N PHE A 205 -3.09 -16.65 -3.24
CA PHE A 205 -4.43 -16.12 -3.49
C PHE A 205 -4.97 -16.55 -4.85
N ALA A 206 -4.13 -16.55 -5.89
CA ALA A 206 -4.48 -17.05 -7.21
C ALA A 206 -4.83 -18.55 -7.18
N HIS A 207 -4.03 -19.38 -6.50
CA HIS A 207 -4.34 -20.81 -6.36
C HIS A 207 -5.59 -21.08 -5.51
N ALA A 208 -5.84 -20.26 -4.50
CA ALA A 208 -7.04 -20.34 -3.68
C ALA A 208 -8.28 -19.79 -4.41
N ARG A 209 -8.14 -19.30 -5.64
CA ARG A 209 -9.20 -18.67 -6.45
C ARG A 209 -9.90 -17.55 -5.68
N ARG A 210 -9.16 -16.82 -4.85
CA ARG A 210 -9.68 -15.62 -4.21
C ARG A 210 -9.86 -14.55 -5.27
N ASP A 211 -10.94 -13.79 -5.17
CA ASP A 211 -11.15 -12.63 -6.03
C ASP A 211 -10.40 -11.43 -5.42
N PHE A 212 -9.33 -10.99 -6.07
CA PHE A 212 -8.51 -9.88 -5.59
C PHE A 212 -7.98 -9.03 -6.75
N ALA A 213 -7.56 -7.81 -6.44
CA ALA A 213 -6.85 -6.95 -7.36
C ALA A 213 -5.71 -6.24 -6.64
N ILE A 214 -4.71 -5.82 -7.41
CA ILE A 214 -3.52 -5.13 -6.91
C ILE A 214 -3.48 -3.75 -7.55
N VAL A 215 -3.47 -2.72 -6.72
CA VAL A 215 -3.26 -1.34 -7.16
C VAL A 215 -1.85 -0.93 -6.73
N LEU A 216 -0.94 -0.86 -7.69
CA LEU A 216 0.42 -0.38 -7.47
C LEU A 216 0.40 1.14 -7.49
N ARG A 217 0.95 1.78 -6.45
CA ARG A 217 1.00 3.23 -6.34
C ARG A 217 2.43 3.70 -6.17
N ASP A 218 2.81 4.68 -6.96
CA ASP A 218 4.12 5.29 -6.87
C ASP A 218 4.03 6.81 -6.98
N ALA A 219 4.99 7.51 -6.37
CA ALA A 219 5.06 8.96 -6.39
C ALA A 219 6.30 9.37 -7.19
N ILE A 220 6.11 10.21 -8.21
CA ILE A 220 7.24 10.79 -8.95
C ILE A 220 7.93 11.80 -8.02
N SER A 221 9.25 11.68 -7.86
CA SER A 221 10.05 12.71 -7.21
C SER A 221 10.05 13.99 -8.04
N SER A 222 9.94 15.14 -7.39
CA SER A 222 9.92 16.48 -8.02
C SER A 222 11.09 16.77 -8.97
N ASP A 223 12.19 16.01 -8.87
CA ASP A 223 13.41 16.26 -9.63
C ASP A 223 13.36 15.77 -11.09
N ASP A 224 12.32 15.02 -11.47
CA ASP A 224 12.12 14.53 -12.83
C ASP A 224 11.07 15.39 -13.56
N ASP A 225 11.52 16.55 -14.05
CA ASP A 225 10.71 17.55 -14.78
C ASP A 225 10.14 17.07 -16.14
N ASP A 226 10.30 15.81 -16.53
CA ASP A 226 9.82 15.33 -17.84
C ASP A 226 8.36 14.80 -17.73
N PRO A 227 7.35 15.59 -18.18
CA PRO A 227 5.96 15.18 -18.11
C PRO A 227 5.64 13.98 -19.02
N SER A 228 6.55 13.59 -19.92
CA SER A 228 6.39 12.43 -20.79
C SER A 228 6.75 11.10 -20.13
N ILE A 229 7.43 11.12 -18.97
CA ILE A 229 7.71 9.92 -18.18
C ILE A 229 6.39 9.47 -17.54
N LEU A 230 5.79 8.45 -18.16
CA LEU A 230 4.53 7.85 -17.75
C LEU A 230 4.72 6.66 -16.81
N VAL A 231 5.95 6.22 -16.53
CA VAL A 231 6.26 5.12 -15.61
C VAL A 231 7.63 5.39 -14.99
N THR A 232 7.72 5.37 -13.66
CA THR A 232 9.00 5.36 -12.96
C THR A 232 9.74 4.06 -13.26
N GLU A 233 11.07 4.07 -13.21
CA GLU A 233 11.88 2.86 -13.44
C GLU A 233 11.50 1.73 -12.47
N ASP A 234 11.11 2.09 -11.25
CA ASP A 234 10.69 1.17 -10.19
C ASP A 234 9.35 0.49 -10.51
N VAL A 235 8.31 1.25 -10.85
CA VAL A 235 7.00 0.67 -11.21
C VAL A 235 7.12 -0.16 -12.49
N ALA A 236 7.88 0.31 -13.48
CA ALA A 236 8.11 -0.44 -14.71
C ALA A 236 8.75 -1.79 -14.41
N SER A 237 9.76 -1.82 -13.55
CA SER A 237 10.45 -3.05 -13.15
C SER A 237 9.53 -4.00 -12.38
N VAL A 238 8.68 -3.49 -11.50
CA VAL A 238 7.69 -4.28 -10.75
C VAL A 238 6.62 -4.87 -11.68
N VAL A 239 6.08 -4.06 -12.59
CA VAL A 239 5.09 -4.50 -13.58
C VAL A 239 5.69 -5.56 -14.51
N GLU A 240 6.93 -5.38 -14.96
CA GLU A 240 7.63 -6.35 -15.80
C GLU A 240 7.91 -7.66 -15.04
N GLU A 241 8.31 -7.61 -13.77
CA GLU A 241 8.49 -8.80 -12.94
C GLU A 241 7.16 -9.55 -12.73
N LEU A 242 6.07 -8.85 -12.45
CA LEU A 242 4.73 -9.44 -12.36
C LEU A 242 4.31 -10.08 -13.69
N GLN A 243 4.55 -9.40 -14.81
CA GLN A 243 4.26 -9.95 -16.13
C GLN A 243 5.01 -11.26 -16.35
N LEU A 244 6.31 -11.31 -16.03
CA LEU A 244 7.10 -12.54 -16.12
C LEU A 244 6.58 -13.66 -15.22
N LEU A 245 6.09 -13.32 -14.01
CA LEU A 245 5.47 -14.28 -13.10
C LEU A 245 4.22 -14.89 -13.72
N CYS A 246 3.34 -14.05 -14.28
CA CYS A 246 2.08 -14.47 -14.85
C CYS A 246 2.29 -15.33 -16.11
N GLU A 247 3.26 -14.99 -16.95
CA GLU A 247 3.62 -15.78 -18.16
C GLU A 247 4.40 -17.08 -17.84
N GLY A 248 4.75 -17.30 -16.57
CA GLY A 248 5.61 -18.42 -16.15
C GLY A 248 7.02 -18.38 -16.72
N LYS A 249 7.52 -17.17 -17.00
CA LYS A 249 8.90 -16.90 -17.45
C LYS A 249 9.78 -16.36 -16.32
N HIS A 250 9.21 -16.09 -15.15
CA HIS A 250 9.94 -15.59 -14.00
C HIS A 250 11.09 -16.55 -13.59
N PRO A 251 12.34 -16.07 -13.42
CA PRO A 251 13.49 -16.91 -13.11
C PRO A 251 13.30 -17.84 -11.92
N ALA A 252 12.64 -17.36 -10.86
CA ALA A 252 12.33 -18.14 -9.67
C ALA A 252 11.09 -19.07 -9.79
N TYR A 253 10.28 -18.95 -10.85
CA TYR A 253 9.01 -19.66 -11.00
C TYR A 253 8.75 -20.24 -12.41
N CYS A 254 9.79 -20.48 -13.20
CA CYS A 254 9.66 -20.92 -14.60
C CYS A 254 9.75 -22.44 -14.79
N GLY A 255 9.94 -23.23 -13.73
CA GLY A 255 10.17 -24.68 -13.82
C GLY A 255 11.59 -25.09 -14.21
N LYS A 256 12.45 -24.13 -14.60
CA LYS A 256 13.87 -24.37 -14.90
C LYS A 256 14.71 -24.27 -13.63
N TYR A 257 15.93 -24.80 -13.65
CA TYR A 257 16.88 -24.69 -12.53
C TYR A 257 16.33 -25.18 -11.16
N PHE A 258 15.47 -26.21 -11.20
CA PHE A 258 14.78 -26.79 -10.03
C PHE A 258 13.78 -25.84 -9.34
N THR A 259 13.27 -24.85 -10.07
CA THR A 259 12.21 -23.97 -9.57
C THR A 259 10.83 -24.60 -9.79
N LYS A 260 9.83 -24.16 -9.01
CA LYS A 260 8.42 -24.47 -9.27
C LYS A 260 8.01 -23.77 -10.58
N LYS A 261 7.13 -24.36 -11.38
CA LYS A 261 6.49 -23.65 -12.50
C LYS A 261 5.19 -23.03 -12.01
N ILE A 262 5.04 -21.72 -12.15
CA ILE A 262 3.82 -20.96 -11.91
C ILE A 262 3.49 -20.20 -13.19
N ALA A 263 2.22 -20.14 -13.59
CA ALA A 263 1.75 -19.29 -14.67
C ALA A 263 0.32 -18.87 -14.35
N ASN A 264 0.08 -17.58 -14.20
CA ASN A 264 -1.22 -16.98 -13.86
C ASN A 264 -1.74 -16.13 -15.04
N ASP A 265 -1.73 -16.70 -16.24
CA ASP A 265 -2.12 -16.04 -17.50
C ASP A 265 -3.56 -16.40 -17.93
N GLY A 266 -4.34 -17.05 -17.06
CA GLY A 266 -5.67 -17.55 -17.36
C GLY A 266 -5.72 -18.74 -18.33
N SER A 267 -4.57 -19.28 -18.78
CA SER A 267 -4.55 -20.42 -19.71
C SER A 267 -4.99 -21.74 -19.08
N VAL A 268 -4.85 -21.87 -17.76
CA VAL A 268 -5.32 -23.01 -16.98
C VAL A 268 -6.73 -22.76 -16.50
N ASP A 269 -7.64 -23.70 -16.79
CA ASP A 269 -9.05 -23.57 -16.42
C ASP A 269 -9.26 -23.31 -14.92
N GLY A 270 -9.99 -22.23 -14.62
CA GLY A 270 -10.25 -21.73 -13.28
C GLY A 270 -9.05 -21.08 -12.58
N MET A 271 -7.96 -20.77 -13.29
CA MET A 271 -6.88 -19.94 -12.78
C MET A 271 -7.12 -18.48 -13.18
N MET A 272 -6.93 -17.57 -12.23
CA MET A 272 -7.16 -16.14 -12.44
C MET A 272 -6.06 -15.56 -13.34
N ASP A 273 -6.45 -14.79 -14.37
CA ASP A 273 -5.51 -13.98 -15.15
C ASP A 273 -5.20 -12.70 -14.37
N ILE A 274 -3.94 -12.58 -13.95
CA ILE A 274 -3.44 -11.41 -13.21
C ILE A 274 -2.33 -10.69 -13.97
N ARG A 275 -2.24 -10.89 -15.29
CA ARG A 275 -1.27 -10.18 -16.12
C ARG A 275 -1.53 -8.67 -16.08
N PRO A 276 -0.53 -7.85 -15.73
CA PRO A 276 -0.61 -6.41 -15.92
C PRO A 276 -0.88 -6.08 -17.40
N GLN A 277 -1.73 -5.09 -17.64
CA GLN A 277 -1.95 -4.55 -18.98
C GLN A 277 -1.41 -3.12 -19.02
N SER A 278 -0.79 -2.76 -20.14
CA SER A 278 -0.18 -1.45 -20.29
C SER A 278 -1.27 -0.34 -20.32
N THR A 279 -2.47 -0.67 -20.79
CA THR A 279 -3.69 0.16 -20.73
C THR A 279 -4.18 0.45 -19.30
N HIS A 280 -3.77 -0.32 -18.30
CA HIS A 280 -4.12 -0.13 -16.88
C HIS A 280 -3.03 0.62 -16.09
N THR A 281 -2.16 1.35 -16.79
CA THR A 281 -1.24 2.31 -16.16
C THR A 281 -1.84 3.71 -16.26
N GLY A 282 -2.25 4.23 -15.11
CA GLY A 282 -2.87 5.54 -14.97
C GLY A 282 -1.99 6.54 -14.24
N VAL A 283 -2.35 7.82 -14.39
CA VAL A 283 -1.74 8.94 -13.68
C VAL A 283 -2.84 9.62 -12.89
N ILE A 284 -2.58 9.85 -11.60
CA ILE A 284 -3.45 10.64 -10.73
C ILE A 284 -2.77 11.99 -10.45
N ILE A 285 -3.49 13.06 -10.71
CA ILE A 285 -3.07 14.44 -10.45
C ILE A 285 -4.01 14.97 -9.37
N ALA A 286 -3.47 15.26 -8.19
CA ALA A 286 -4.22 15.82 -7.07
C ALA A 286 -4.01 17.34 -7.07
N SER A 287 -4.97 18.12 -7.58
CA SER A 287 -4.88 19.58 -7.56
C SER A 287 -5.50 20.18 -6.29
N THR A 288 -4.75 21.06 -5.62
CA THR A 288 -5.18 21.86 -4.46
C THR A 288 -5.65 23.27 -4.84
N GLN A 289 -5.71 23.60 -6.14
CA GLN A 289 -5.65 24.99 -6.60
C GLN A 289 -6.94 25.82 -6.42
N ASP A 290 -8.06 25.23 -6.00
CA ASP A 290 -9.31 25.97 -5.74
C ASP A 290 -9.83 25.67 -4.33
N ASP A 291 -9.99 26.73 -3.52
CA ASP A 291 -10.25 26.77 -2.07
C ASP A 291 -11.41 25.90 -1.54
N ASP A 292 -12.22 25.24 -2.39
CA ASP A 292 -13.34 24.39 -1.95
C ASP A 292 -13.53 23.11 -2.79
N ASN A 293 -12.72 22.84 -3.83
CA ASN A 293 -12.97 21.70 -4.72
C ASN A 293 -11.67 21.02 -5.16
N HIS A 294 -11.16 20.11 -4.31
CA HIS A 294 -10.08 19.21 -4.66
C HIS A 294 -10.39 18.51 -6.00
N LEU A 295 -9.65 18.89 -7.04
CA LEU A 295 -9.81 18.31 -8.37
C LEU A 295 -8.79 17.17 -8.49
N THR A 296 -9.26 15.96 -8.17
CA THR A 296 -8.52 14.73 -8.46
C THR A 296 -8.84 14.30 -9.88
N ILE A 297 -7.83 14.22 -10.74
CA ILE A 297 -7.97 13.70 -12.10
C ILE A 297 -7.24 12.37 -12.17
N LEU A 298 -7.98 11.30 -12.47
CA LEU A 298 -7.41 10.00 -12.78
C LEU A 298 -7.51 9.76 -14.29
N SER A 299 -6.38 9.57 -14.96
CA SER A 299 -6.32 9.40 -16.42
C SER A 299 -5.52 8.17 -16.82
N PHE A 300 -5.90 7.53 -17.93
CA PHE A 300 -5.19 6.36 -18.48
C PHE A 300 -4.66 6.65 -19.90
N PRO A 301 -3.49 7.29 -20.04
CA PRO A 301 -3.01 7.80 -21.32
C PRO A 301 -2.85 6.73 -22.41
N GLN A 302 -2.46 5.51 -22.04
CA GLN A 302 -2.31 4.43 -23.01
C GLN A 302 -3.65 3.93 -23.52
N ARG A 303 -4.66 3.79 -22.64
CA ARG A 303 -6.03 3.43 -23.01
C ARG A 303 -6.64 4.46 -23.97
N ASN A 304 -6.46 5.74 -23.65
CA ASN A 304 -6.93 6.85 -24.49
C ASN A 304 -6.28 6.88 -25.88
N LYS A 305 -5.01 6.46 -26.00
CA LYS A 305 -4.34 6.34 -27.30
C LYS A 305 -4.92 5.21 -28.14
N HIS A 306 -5.20 4.04 -27.57
CA HIS A 306 -5.74 2.90 -28.30
C HIS A 306 -7.11 3.20 -28.92
N GLN A 307 -8.01 3.82 -28.16
CA GLN A 307 -9.33 4.26 -28.65
C GLN A 307 -9.22 5.21 -29.86
N SER A 308 -8.27 6.16 -29.81
CA SER A 308 -8.08 7.11 -30.91
C SER A 308 -7.61 6.46 -32.23
N VAL A 309 -6.88 5.34 -32.15
CA VAL A 309 -6.40 4.62 -33.34
C VAL A 309 -7.51 3.76 -33.93
N GLU A 310 -8.26 3.05 -33.10
CA GLU A 310 -9.40 2.23 -33.55
C GLU A 310 -10.47 3.08 -34.24
N ALA A 311 -10.84 4.22 -33.63
CA ALA A 311 -11.79 5.17 -34.24
C ALA A 311 -11.28 5.74 -35.59
N ALA A 312 -9.97 5.98 -35.71
CA ALA A 312 -9.38 6.44 -36.96
C ALA A 312 -9.40 5.36 -38.06
N GLU A 313 -9.12 4.10 -37.72
CA GLU A 313 -9.16 2.97 -38.67
C GLU A 313 -10.58 2.68 -39.15
N GLU A 314 -11.58 2.71 -38.27
CA GLU A 314 -12.99 2.55 -38.62
C GLU A 314 -13.50 3.67 -39.54
N SER A 315 -13.08 4.91 -39.31
CA SER A 315 -13.44 6.05 -40.17
C SER A 315 -12.83 5.98 -41.58
N SER A 316 -11.74 5.22 -41.76
CA SER A 316 -10.98 5.16 -43.02
C SER A 316 -11.38 4.03 -43.97
N SER A 317 -12.24 3.10 -43.52
CA SER A 317 -12.47 1.82 -44.21
C SER A 317 -13.84 1.65 -44.89
N SER A 318 -14.64 2.70 -45.08
CA SER A 318 -15.90 2.61 -45.84
C SER A 318 -15.75 2.96 -47.34
N PRO A 319 -15.76 1.98 -48.26
CA PRO A 319 -15.95 2.24 -49.69
C PRO A 319 -17.42 2.60 -49.95
N ALA A 320 -17.61 3.66 -50.74
CA ALA A 320 -18.91 4.17 -51.18
C ALA A 320 -19.82 3.05 -51.72
N ASN A 321 -20.90 2.72 -51.00
CA ASN A 321 -22.11 2.10 -51.54
C ASN A 321 -23.30 2.37 -50.60
N ASP A 322 -24.15 3.28 -51.06
CA ASP A 322 -25.61 3.41 -50.94
C ASP A 322 -26.34 2.92 -49.67
N GLU A 323 -26.92 3.93 -49.00
CA GLU A 323 -28.32 4.01 -48.54
C GLU A 323 -28.92 2.80 -47.81
N GLU A 324 -28.72 2.75 -46.48
CA GLU A 324 -29.83 2.59 -45.52
C GLU A 324 -29.35 2.93 -44.10
N GLN A 325 -29.73 4.12 -43.66
CA GLN A 325 -29.33 4.78 -42.43
C GLN A 325 -30.08 4.17 -41.23
N MET A 326 -29.47 3.18 -40.56
CA MET A 326 -29.84 2.86 -39.18
C MET A 326 -28.90 3.60 -38.24
N ASP A 327 -29.48 4.44 -37.37
CA ASP A 327 -28.82 5.11 -36.25
C ASP A 327 -28.18 4.07 -35.31
N THR A 328 -26.97 3.61 -35.63
CA THR A 328 -26.07 3.05 -34.63
C THR A 328 -25.54 4.23 -33.85
N SER A 329 -26.25 4.54 -32.76
CA SER A 329 -25.84 5.54 -31.78
C SER A 329 -24.36 5.41 -31.49
N ASN A 330 -23.60 6.44 -31.89
CA ASN A 330 -22.26 6.76 -31.39
C ASN A 330 -22.20 6.36 -29.92
N THR A 331 -21.51 5.26 -29.61
CA THR A 331 -20.95 5.08 -28.30
C THR A 331 -19.85 6.13 -28.23
N ASP A 332 -20.17 7.25 -27.59
CA ASP A 332 -19.21 8.33 -27.36
C ASP A 332 -17.92 7.71 -26.81
N ASP A 333 -16.85 7.75 -27.61
CA ASP A 333 -15.47 7.45 -27.21
C ASP A 333 -15.03 8.53 -26.22
N VAL A 334 -15.57 8.47 -25.01
CA VAL A 334 -15.19 9.36 -23.93
C VAL A 334 -13.83 8.86 -23.44
N PRO A 335 -12.76 9.68 -23.55
CA PRO A 335 -11.48 9.37 -22.92
C PRO A 335 -11.72 8.95 -21.46
N THR A 336 -10.99 7.95 -20.98
CA THR A 336 -11.06 7.50 -19.57
C THR A 336 -10.29 8.46 -18.69
N GLU A 337 -10.85 9.67 -18.57
CA GLU A 337 -10.51 10.67 -17.60
C GLU A 337 -11.65 10.73 -16.58
N TYR A 338 -11.34 10.39 -15.33
CA TYR A 338 -12.28 10.44 -14.22
C TYR A 338 -12.00 11.68 -13.38
N ARG A 339 -13.02 12.50 -13.14
CA ARG A 339 -12.87 13.78 -12.44
C ARG A 339 -13.56 13.74 -11.07
N GLY A 340 -12.79 14.07 -10.04
CA GLY A 340 -13.21 14.00 -8.65
C GLY A 340 -13.15 12.58 -8.07
N PHE A 341 -13.25 12.49 -6.75
CA PHE A 341 -13.03 11.24 -6.02
C PHE A 341 -14.03 10.13 -6.36
N ALA A 342 -15.31 10.48 -6.54
CA ALA A 342 -16.36 9.50 -6.82
C ALA A 342 -16.17 8.84 -8.20
N GLU A 343 -15.88 9.64 -9.23
CA GLU A 343 -15.61 9.11 -10.58
C GLU A 343 -14.29 8.34 -10.61
N ALA A 344 -13.24 8.85 -9.96
CA ALA A 344 -11.95 8.16 -9.91
C ALA A 344 -12.05 6.81 -9.20
N TYR A 345 -12.78 6.72 -8.08
CA TYR A 345 -13.06 5.45 -7.42
C TYR A 345 -13.89 4.53 -8.31
N SER A 346 -14.98 5.03 -8.91
CA SER A 346 -15.83 4.23 -9.77
C SER A 346 -15.07 3.67 -10.98
N GLY A 347 -14.26 4.50 -11.64
CA GLY A 347 -13.41 4.08 -12.75
C GLY A 347 -12.40 3.02 -12.32
N LEU A 348 -11.71 3.24 -11.21
CA LEU A 348 -10.74 2.27 -10.69
C LEU A 348 -11.40 0.94 -10.33
N VAL A 349 -12.48 0.99 -9.55
CA VAL A 349 -13.04 -0.17 -8.85
C VAL A 349 -14.08 -0.92 -9.66
N HIS A 350 -14.91 -0.22 -10.44
CA HIS A 350 -16.02 -0.82 -11.18
C HIS A 350 -15.76 -0.97 -12.67
N GLU A 351 -14.76 -0.30 -13.23
CA GLU A 351 -14.37 -0.45 -14.65
C GLU A 351 -13.04 -1.18 -14.78
N LEU A 352 -11.95 -0.63 -14.24
CA LEU A 352 -10.60 -1.10 -14.53
C LEU A 352 -10.23 -2.39 -13.80
N ILE A 353 -10.56 -2.51 -12.51
CA ILE A 353 -10.28 -3.72 -11.72
C ILE A 353 -10.99 -4.98 -12.29
N PRO A 354 -12.27 -4.90 -12.70
CA PRO A 354 -12.94 -6.01 -13.37
C PRO A 354 -12.29 -6.41 -14.71
N GLU A 355 -11.80 -5.43 -15.47
CA GLU A 355 -11.09 -5.66 -16.73
C GLU A 355 -9.67 -6.21 -16.54
N GLY A 356 -8.96 -5.74 -15.51
CA GLY A 356 -7.59 -6.12 -15.19
C GLY A 356 -7.33 -6.14 -13.70
N ARG A 357 -6.70 -7.23 -13.24
CA ARG A 357 -6.48 -7.46 -11.79
C ARG A 357 -5.27 -6.72 -11.23
N VAL A 358 -4.48 -6.08 -12.09
CA VAL A 358 -3.34 -5.25 -11.68
C VAL A 358 -3.46 -3.90 -12.37
N VAL A 359 -3.57 -2.84 -11.58
CA VAL A 359 -3.62 -1.44 -12.03
C VAL A 359 -2.43 -0.72 -11.42
N SER A 360 -1.72 0.08 -12.23
CA SER A 360 -0.63 0.93 -11.75
C SER A 360 -1.06 2.38 -11.80
N ILE A 361 -0.89 3.11 -10.70
CA ILE A 361 -1.26 4.51 -10.57
C ILE A 361 -0.02 5.30 -10.17
N ILE A 362 0.27 6.35 -10.93
CA ILE A 362 1.40 7.22 -10.65
C ILE A 362 0.86 8.56 -10.16
N GLU A 363 1.27 8.92 -8.96
CA GLU A 363 0.94 10.17 -8.29
C GLU A 363 1.91 11.25 -8.74
N ARG A 364 1.38 12.30 -9.34
CA ARG A 364 2.14 13.52 -9.65
C ARG A 364 1.81 14.59 -8.60
N PRO A 365 2.82 15.13 -7.90
CA PRO A 365 2.62 16.30 -7.07
C PRO A 365 2.27 17.49 -7.96
N THR A 366 1.55 18.47 -7.40
CA THR A 366 1.36 19.78 -8.04
C THR A 366 2.61 20.63 -7.88
N ASP A 367 2.93 21.39 -8.93
CA ASP A 367 4.17 22.17 -9.10
C ASP A 367 4.54 23.15 -7.96
N ASP A 368 3.62 23.47 -7.04
CA ASP A 368 3.81 24.53 -6.04
C ASP A 368 4.17 24.07 -4.62
N ASP A 369 4.15 22.76 -4.32
CA ASP A 369 4.36 22.30 -2.94
C ASP A 369 5.55 21.33 -2.83
N THR A 370 6.60 21.77 -2.14
CA THR A 370 7.78 20.94 -1.82
C THR A 370 7.46 19.85 -0.80
N THR A 371 6.28 19.89 -0.18
CA THR A 371 5.83 18.84 0.71
C THR A 371 5.28 17.66 -0.10
N GLN A 372 5.81 16.45 0.14
CA GLN A 372 5.27 15.25 -0.49
C GLN A 372 3.77 15.14 -0.15
N PRO A 373 2.88 15.12 -1.15
CA PRO A 373 1.45 15.05 -0.88
C PRO A 373 1.14 13.76 -0.10
N LEU A 374 0.25 13.86 0.90
CA LEU A 374 -0.27 12.69 1.58
C LEU A 374 -0.95 11.78 0.56
N ARG A 375 -0.58 10.49 0.53
CA ARG A 375 -1.13 9.55 -0.43
C ARG A 375 -2.62 9.37 -0.18
N GLU A 376 -3.46 9.86 -1.10
CA GLU A 376 -4.91 9.84 -0.95
C GLU A 376 -5.47 8.49 -1.34
N ILE A 377 -6.06 7.80 -0.38
CA ILE A 377 -6.66 6.49 -0.51
C ILE A 377 -8.18 6.67 -0.65
N LEU A 378 -8.73 6.30 -1.80
CA LEU A 378 -10.16 6.46 -2.07
C LEU A 378 -10.93 5.25 -1.55
N ILE A 379 -11.94 5.48 -0.72
CA ILE A 379 -12.87 4.45 -0.24
C ILE A 379 -14.32 4.86 -0.52
N ASN A 380 -15.15 3.87 -0.84
CA ASN A 380 -16.59 4.00 -0.79
C ASN A 380 -17.14 3.16 0.37
N PRO A 381 -17.53 3.76 1.51
CA PRO A 381 -18.07 3.00 2.64
C PRO A 381 -19.42 2.33 2.33
N ALA A 382 -20.10 2.70 1.24
CA ALA A 382 -21.29 1.99 0.77
C ALA A 382 -20.95 0.66 0.06
N ASP A 383 -19.71 0.48 -0.38
CA ASP A 383 -19.29 -0.69 -1.13
C ASP A 383 -18.78 -1.80 -0.19
N THR A 384 -19.73 -2.54 0.39
CA THR A 384 -19.41 -3.63 1.33
C THR A 384 -18.83 -4.87 0.67
N ASN A 385 -18.85 -4.94 -0.66
CA ASN A 385 -18.39 -6.12 -1.41
C ASN A 385 -16.86 -6.13 -1.56
N ILE A 386 -16.22 -4.98 -1.34
CA ILE A 386 -14.81 -4.79 -1.59
C ILE A 386 -14.12 -4.45 -0.28
N GLN A 387 -13.15 -5.29 0.07
CA GLN A 387 -12.31 -5.07 1.22
C GLN A 387 -11.01 -4.42 0.77
N HIS A 388 -10.84 -3.16 1.16
CA HIS A 388 -9.63 -2.43 0.86
C HIS A 388 -8.54 -2.72 1.90
N VAL A 389 -7.39 -3.22 1.44
CA VAL A 389 -6.22 -3.47 2.28
C VAL A 389 -5.07 -2.61 1.81
N TYR A 390 -4.61 -1.72 2.67
CA TYR A 390 -3.56 -0.76 2.33
C TYR A 390 -2.23 -1.17 2.96
N ILE A 391 -1.22 -1.28 2.09
CA ILE A 391 0.13 -1.70 2.44
C ILE A 391 1.05 -0.53 2.09
N ALA A 392 1.60 0.12 3.10
CA ALA A 392 2.53 1.24 2.93
C ALA A 392 3.83 1.00 3.69
N SER A 393 4.95 1.45 3.10
CA SER A 393 6.23 1.56 3.79
C SER A 393 6.26 2.91 4.53
N GLY A 394 6.53 2.92 5.83
CA GLY A 394 6.78 4.15 6.59
C GLY A 394 5.93 4.34 7.84
N GLN A 395 5.92 5.58 8.34
CA GLN A 395 5.13 5.98 9.51
C GLN A 395 3.62 6.01 9.17
N ALA A 396 2.77 5.71 10.15
CA ALA A 396 1.33 5.51 9.99
C ALA A 396 0.56 6.73 9.43
N ASN A 397 1.20 7.89 9.29
CA ASN A 397 0.61 9.14 8.81
C ASN A 397 0.83 9.39 7.32
N ALA A 398 1.43 8.45 6.57
CA ALA A 398 1.80 8.68 5.16
C ALA A 398 0.61 8.62 4.17
N ALA A 399 -0.58 8.25 4.62
CA ALA A 399 -1.75 8.15 3.76
C ALA A 399 -2.98 8.83 4.37
N ARG A 400 -3.85 9.34 3.51
CA ARG A 400 -5.10 10.02 3.84
C ARG A 400 -6.25 9.22 3.25
N VAL A 401 -7.17 8.72 4.06
CA VAL A 401 -8.34 7.98 3.56
C VAL A 401 -9.43 8.99 3.23
N VAL A 402 -9.92 9.00 2.00
CA VAL A 402 -10.96 9.90 1.50
C VAL A 402 -12.22 9.08 1.23
N ASP A 403 -13.30 9.40 1.94
CA ASP A 403 -14.63 8.89 1.62
C ASP A 403 -15.18 9.62 0.40
N VAL A 404 -15.33 8.88 -0.70
CA VAL A 404 -15.71 9.44 -1.99
C VAL A 404 -17.15 9.96 -2.05
N LEU A 405 -18.03 9.54 -1.13
CA LEU A 405 -19.41 10.00 -1.07
C LEU A 405 -19.55 11.31 -0.30
N SER A 406 -18.83 11.42 0.82
CA SER A 406 -18.89 12.60 1.70
C SER A 406 -17.82 13.64 1.40
N ASN A 407 -16.81 13.29 0.59
CA ASN A 407 -15.60 14.07 0.38
C ASN A 407 -14.88 14.43 1.69
N THR A 408 -15.10 13.64 2.74
CA THR A 408 -14.42 13.82 4.02
C THR A 408 -13.16 12.97 4.02
N SER A 409 -12.06 13.56 4.51
CA SER A 409 -10.84 12.82 4.75
C SER A 409 -10.73 12.44 6.22
N THR A 410 -10.34 11.21 6.48
CA THR A 410 -9.99 10.71 7.80
C THR A 410 -8.55 10.20 7.78
N THR A 411 -7.84 10.40 8.87
CA THR A 411 -6.58 9.69 9.07
C THR A 411 -6.87 8.20 9.17
N VAL A 412 -5.98 7.40 8.59
CA VAL A 412 -6.08 5.97 8.32
C VAL A 412 -6.46 5.09 9.53
N GLY A 413 -6.37 5.61 10.76
CA GLY A 413 -6.72 4.88 11.99
C GLY A 413 -8.21 4.65 12.24
N ASP A 414 -9.10 5.48 11.67
CA ASP A 414 -10.51 5.49 12.09
C ASP A 414 -11.45 4.68 11.19
N LYS A 415 -11.10 4.49 9.90
CA LYS A 415 -11.94 3.81 8.90
C LYS A 415 -11.04 3.10 7.88
N GLY A 416 -11.08 1.76 7.86
CA GLY A 416 -10.33 0.92 6.91
C GLY A 416 -9.25 0.04 7.56
N ILE A 417 -8.76 -0.94 6.80
CA ILE A 417 -7.77 -1.89 7.29
C ILE A 417 -6.39 -1.48 6.76
N HIS A 418 -5.67 -0.76 7.60
CA HIS A 418 -4.30 -0.37 7.30
C HIS A 418 -3.31 -1.28 7.97
N LEU A 419 -2.44 -1.86 7.16
CA LEU A 419 -1.45 -2.83 7.59
C LEU A 419 -0.07 -2.18 7.49
N ARG A 420 0.50 -1.87 8.66
CA ARG A 420 1.88 -1.41 8.72
C ARG A 420 2.81 -2.57 8.40
N VAL A 421 3.63 -2.40 7.37
CA VAL A 421 4.63 -3.39 6.97
C VAL A 421 5.85 -3.28 7.88
N GLU A 422 6.21 -4.39 8.50
CA GLU A 422 7.49 -4.58 9.17
C GLU A 422 8.51 -5.08 8.15
N SER A 423 9.36 -4.17 7.63
CA SER A 423 10.30 -4.46 6.54
C SER A 423 11.19 -5.68 6.82
N TYR A 424 11.65 -5.85 8.07
CA TYR A 424 12.42 -7.02 8.45
C TYR A 424 11.64 -8.32 8.27
N ARG A 425 10.40 -8.39 8.78
CA ARG A 425 9.59 -9.59 8.64
C ARG A 425 9.13 -9.80 7.20
N ALA A 426 8.78 -8.73 6.50
CA ALA A 426 8.42 -8.79 5.09
C ALA A 426 9.54 -9.37 4.22
N THR A 427 10.80 -9.07 4.53
CA THR A 427 11.95 -9.64 3.80
C THR A 427 12.31 -11.05 4.25
N THR A 428 12.24 -11.36 5.56
CA THR A 428 12.74 -12.63 6.10
C THR A 428 11.71 -13.75 6.18
N HIS A 429 10.41 -13.43 6.32
CA HIS A 429 9.32 -14.40 6.40
C HIS A 429 8.57 -14.49 5.07
N MET A 430 8.62 -15.67 4.44
CA MET A 430 8.02 -15.93 3.14
C MET A 430 6.49 -15.84 3.10
N ASP A 431 5.82 -15.99 4.24
CA ASP A 431 4.36 -15.92 4.34
C ASP A 431 3.87 -14.61 4.99
N TYR A 432 4.76 -13.63 5.18
CA TYR A 432 4.46 -12.41 5.95
C TYR A 432 3.22 -11.68 5.44
N PHE A 433 3.17 -11.31 4.16
CA PHE A 433 2.04 -10.56 3.60
C PHE A 433 0.75 -11.36 3.62
N LYS A 434 0.82 -12.67 3.38
CA LYS A 434 -0.34 -13.55 3.46
C LYS A 434 -0.95 -13.53 4.86
N LEU A 435 -0.14 -13.78 5.89
CA LEU A 435 -0.59 -13.77 7.29
C LEU A 435 -1.11 -12.38 7.68
N LEU A 436 -0.43 -11.32 7.25
CA LEU A 436 -0.82 -9.95 7.51
C LEU A 436 -2.21 -9.63 6.92
N VAL A 437 -2.44 -10.00 5.65
CA VAL A 437 -3.75 -9.81 4.99
C VAL A 437 -4.83 -10.69 5.62
N GLU A 438 -4.53 -11.93 5.99
CA GLU A 438 -5.50 -12.81 6.66
C GLU A 438 -5.89 -12.28 8.04
N GLU A 439 -4.94 -11.78 8.84
CA GLU A 439 -5.21 -11.11 10.11
C GLU A 439 -6.09 -9.87 9.93
N ALA A 440 -5.81 -9.08 8.89
CA ALA A 440 -6.63 -7.94 8.48
C ALA A 440 -8.08 -8.33 8.20
N ILE A 441 -8.26 -9.36 7.39
CA ILE A 441 -9.58 -9.87 6.98
C ILE A 441 -10.34 -10.36 8.21
N ASP A 442 -9.68 -11.12 9.08
CA ASP A 442 -10.28 -11.66 10.31
C ASP A 442 -10.70 -10.54 11.27
N LYS A 443 -9.83 -9.54 11.48
CA LYS A 443 -10.12 -8.38 12.33
C LYS A 443 -11.35 -7.61 11.84
N HIS A 444 -11.42 -7.33 10.54
CA HIS A 444 -12.56 -6.63 9.95
C HIS A 444 -13.85 -7.47 10.03
N THR A 445 -13.74 -8.78 9.78
CA THR A 445 -14.89 -9.69 9.91
C THR A 445 -15.40 -9.71 11.36
N MET A 446 -14.52 -9.66 12.35
CA MET A 446 -14.90 -9.55 13.77
C MET A 446 -15.54 -8.20 14.11
N GLN A 447 -15.05 -7.10 13.54
CA GLN A 447 -15.65 -5.77 13.69
C GLN A 447 -17.08 -5.75 13.15
N LEU A 448 -17.30 -6.20 11.91
CA LEU A 448 -18.63 -6.27 11.30
C LEU A 448 -19.61 -7.13 12.12
N ARG A 449 -19.13 -8.25 12.68
CA ARG A 449 -19.95 -9.09 13.58
C ARG A 449 -20.33 -8.38 14.86
N THR A 450 -19.41 -7.60 15.43
CA THR A 450 -19.62 -6.85 16.67
C THR A 450 -20.61 -5.71 16.44
N GLU A 451 -20.45 -4.94 15.36
CA GLU A 451 -21.38 -3.88 14.95
C GLU A 451 -22.78 -4.43 14.70
N LYS A 452 -22.90 -5.57 14.00
CA LYS A 452 -24.18 -6.24 13.77
C LYS A 452 -24.82 -6.72 15.08
N GLU A 453 -24.04 -7.24 16.02
CA GLU A 453 -24.54 -7.65 17.33
C GLU A 453 -25.00 -6.45 18.18
N GLU A 454 -24.27 -5.34 18.13
CA GLU A 454 -24.65 -4.08 18.79
C GLU A 454 -25.95 -3.51 18.22
N GLN A 455 -26.10 -3.54 16.89
CA GLN A 455 -27.33 -3.12 16.21
C GLN A 455 -28.53 -4.01 16.57
N LEU A 456 -28.32 -5.32 16.74
CA LEU A 456 -29.37 -6.25 17.16
C LEU A 456 -29.72 -6.10 18.66
N LYS A 457 -28.78 -5.65 19.49
CA LYS A 457 -29.01 -5.37 20.92
C LYS A 457 -29.65 -4.00 21.17
N ALA A 458 -29.52 -3.04 20.26
CA ALA A 458 -30.17 -1.76 20.36
C ALA A 458 -31.71 -1.96 20.40
N PRO A 459 -32.44 -1.40 21.39
CA PRO A 459 -33.88 -1.57 21.45
C PRO A 459 -34.51 -0.97 20.18
N ALA A 460 -35.28 -1.79 19.46
CA ALA A 460 -35.88 -1.46 18.16
C ALA A 460 -36.67 -0.15 18.16
N SER A 461 -37.16 0.30 19.32
CA SER A 461 -37.82 1.60 19.48
C SER A 461 -36.86 2.78 19.37
N SER A 462 -35.62 2.68 19.89
CA SER A 462 -34.65 3.76 19.82
C SER A 462 -34.00 3.89 18.43
N ALA A 463 -33.83 2.79 17.71
CA ALA A 463 -33.28 2.78 16.36
C ALA A 463 -34.25 3.43 15.34
N LEU A 464 -35.55 3.15 15.47
CA LEU A 464 -36.57 3.77 14.63
C LEU A 464 -36.70 5.28 14.91
N GLU A 465 -36.64 5.68 16.18
CA GLU A 465 -36.66 7.09 16.58
C GLU A 465 -35.42 7.84 16.09
N ALA A 466 -34.23 7.25 16.22
CA ALA A 466 -32.98 7.83 15.71
C ALA A 466 -32.99 7.95 14.18
N HIS A 467 -33.56 6.97 13.45
CA HIS A 467 -33.72 7.03 12.00
C HIS A 467 -34.67 8.16 11.57
N HIS A 468 -35.82 8.28 12.24
CA HIS A 468 -36.76 9.36 11.97
C HIS A 468 -36.15 10.74 12.24
N GLU A 469 -35.34 10.87 13.30
CA GLU A 469 -34.66 12.11 13.62
C GLU A 469 -33.54 12.43 12.63
N SER A 470 -32.80 11.41 12.18
CA SER A 470 -31.80 11.54 11.10
C SER A 470 -32.46 12.02 9.81
N MET A 471 -33.56 11.41 9.36
CA MET A 471 -34.26 11.83 8.15
C MET A 471 -34.83 13.26 8.23
N ARG A 472 -35.19 13.74 9.43
CA ARG A 472 -35.65 15.13 9.64
C ARG A 472 -34.52 16.14 9.54
N SER A 473 -33.28 15.73 9.81
CA SER A 473 -32.10 16.60 9.74
C SER A 473 -31.55 16.78 8.32
N LEU A 474 -31.98 15.94 7.37
CA LEU A 474 -31.52 15.98 5.98
C LEU A 474 -32.04 17.22 5.23
N THR A 475 -31.24 17.70 4.28
CA THR A 475 -31.71 18.72 3.33
C THR A 475 -32.87 18.16 2.48
N PRO A 476 -33.79 19.01 1.97
CA PRO A 476 -34.90 18.54 1.14
C PRO A 476 -34.46 17.69 -0.06
N ARG A 477 -33.28 17.98 -0.64
CA ARG A 477 -32.71 17.23 -1.77
C ARG A 477 -32.22 15.85 -1.34
N SER A 478 -31.52 15.74 -0.22
CA SER A 478 -31.04 14.46 0.31
C SER A 478 -32.19 13.58 0.77
N TYR A 479 -33.17 14.16 1.45
CA TYR A 479 -34.39 13.45 1.85
C TYR A 479 -35.11 12.81 0.66
N LEU A 480 -35.28 13.54 -0.45
CA LEU A 480 -35.91 12.99 -1.65
C LEU A 480 -35.10 11.85 -2.29
N ARG A 481 -33.75 11.96 -2.28
CA ARG A 481 -32.85 10.92 -2.77
C ARG A 481 -32.92 9.63 -1.96
N GLU A 482 -32.98 9.74 -0.64
CA GLU A 482 -33.01 8.56 0.25
C GLU A 482 -34.41 7.96 0.38
N ALA A 483 -35.45 8.80 0.55
CA ALA A 483 -36.78 8.32 0.92
C ALA A 483 -37.69 7.99 -0.26
N VAL A 484 -37.57 8.69 -1.40
CA VAL A 484 -38.60 8.67 -2.45
C VAL A 484 -38.06 8.15 -3.79
N LEU A 485 -36.89 8.62 -4.20
CA LEU A 485 -36.29 8.32 -5.51
C LEU A 485 -36.08 6.82 -5.80
N PRO A 486 -35.65 5.97 -4.85
CA PRO A 486 -35.43 4.53 -5.11
C PRO A 486 -36.70 3.80 -5.56
N VAL A 487 -37.89 4.28 -5.13
CA VAL A 487 -39.19 3.72 -5.52
C VAL A 487 -39.72 4.40 -6.77
N LEU A 488 -39.54 5.71 -6.85
CA LEU A 488 -40.13 6.54 -7.88
C LEU A 488 -39.48 6.31 -9.24
N ALA A 489 -38.15 6.17 -9.31
CA ALA A 489 -37.46 5.97 -10.58
C ALA A 489 -37.86 4.66 -11.30
N PRO A 490 -37.91 3.48 -10.62
CA PRO A 490 -38.44 2.26 -11.23
C PRO A 490 -39.91 2.38 -11.61
N ALA A 491 -40.73 3.06 -10.81
CA ALA A 491 -42.15 3.29 -11.12
C ALA A 491 -42.33 4.09 -12.41
N ILE A 492 -41.53 5.14 -12.60
CA ILE A 492 -41.53 5.97 -13.81
C ILE A 492 -41.06 5.14 -15.01
N ASN A 493 -40.00 4.35 -14.86
CA ASN A 493 -39.49 3.49 -15.94
C ASN A 493 -40.51 2.44 -16.38
N GLU A 494 -41.22 1.81 -15.43
CA GLU A 494 -42.28 0.84 -15.73
C GLU A 494 -43.47 1.51 -16.43
N ALA A 495 -43.91 2.67 -15.93
CA ALA A 495 -44.97 3.44 -16.58
C ALA A 495 -44.57 3.92 -17.98
N ALA A 496 -43.31 4.29 -18.20
CA ALA A 496 -42.80 4.70 -19.50
C ALA A 496 -42.75 3.53 -20.51
N ARG A 497 -42.42 2.33 -20.04
CA ARG A 497 -42.39 1.10 -20.84
C ARG A 497 -43.80 0.64 -21.21
N ASP A 498 -44.69 0.56 -20.22
CA ASP A 498 -46.00 -0.08 -20.39
C ASP A 498 -47.08 0.88 -20.92
N ARG A 499 -46.79 2.20 -20.89
CA ARG A 499 -47.65 3.30 -21.38
C ARG A 499 -49.13 3.12 -21.00
N PRO A 500 -49.45 2.96 -19.70
CA PRO A 500 -50.81 2.76 -19.26
C PRO A 500 -51.69 3.99 -19.57
N GLY A 501 -52.99 3.77 -19.76
CA GLY A 501 -53.94 4.84 -20.07
C GLY A 501 -54.01 5.96 -19.01
N ASP A 502 -53.67 5.65 -17.75
CA ASP A 502 -53.46 6.62 -16.69
C ASP A 502 -52.11 6.38 -15.99
N PRO A 503 -51.04 7.07 -16.44
CA PRO A 503 -49.70 6.87 -15.90
C PRO A 503 -49.56 7.34 -14.45
N ILE A 504 -50.33 8.34 -14.01
CA ILE A 504 -50.25 8.85 -12.63
C ILE A 504 -50.78 7.80 -11.67
N THR A 505 -51.96 7.24 -11.96
CA THR A 505 -52.54 6.16 -11.15
C THR A 505 -51.67 4.91 -11.15
N SER A 506 -51.05 4.58 -12.29
CA SER A 506 -50.12 3.45 -12.40
C SER A 506 -48.88 3.62 -11.51
N VAL A 507 -48.23 4.79 -11.56
CA VAL A 507 -47.07 5.11 -10.71
C VAL A 507 -47.46 5.10 -9.23
N ALA A 508 -48.58 5.72 -8.86
CA ALA A 508 -49.06 5.72 -7.47
C ALA A 508 -49.33 4.30 -6.95
N MET A 509 -50.00 3.47 -7.74
CA MET A 509 -50.25 2.06 -7.41
C MET A 509 -48.96 1.26 -7.31
N TYR A 510 -47.98 1.53 -8.18
CA TYR A 510 -46.67 0.92 -8.11
C TYR A 510 -45.98 1.28 -6.78
N MET A 511 -45.95 2.56 -6.41
CA MET A 511 -45.34 3.00 -5.15
C MET A 511 -46.05 2.38 -3.94
N LEU A 512 -47.38 2.30 -3.93
CA LEU A 512 -48.14 1.67 -2.85
C LEU A 512 -47.87 0.16 -2.74
N LYS A 513 -47.86 -0.54 -3.88
CA LYS A 513 -47.61 -1.99 -3.96
C LYS A 513 -46.18 -2.35 -3.51
N HIS A 514 -45.23 -1.48 -3.77
CA HIS A 514 -43.82 -1.70 -3.45
C HIS A 514 -43.34 -0.95 -2.20
N ARG A 515 -44.21 -0.22 -1.49
CA ARG A 515 -43.84 0.57 -0.29
C ARG A 515 -43.05 -0.24 0.74
N GLN A 516 -43.44 -1.50 0.95
CA GLN A 516 -42.81 -2.37 1.94
C GLN A 516 -41.47 -2.93 1.44
N ARG A 517 -41.30 -3.11 0.13
CA ARG A 517 -40.03 -3.56 -0.44
C ARG A 517 -39.00 -2.46 -0.37
N TYR A 518 -39.40 -1.21 -0.58
CA TYR A 518 -38.48 -0.10 -0.53
C TYR A 518 -38.29 0.48 0.87
N ASN A 519 -39.28 0.44 1.76
CA ASN A 519 -39.00 0.67 3.18
C ASN A 519 -38.06 -0.40 3.72
N LYS A 520 -38.19 -1.66 3.27
CA LYS A 520 -37.20 -2.69 3.57
C LYS A 520 -35.88 -2.49 2.83
N VAL A 521 -35.81 -1.86 1.66
CA VAL A 521 -34.53 -1.55 0.99
C VAL A 521 -33.93 -0.25 1.51
N ILE A 522 -34.68 0.63 2.17
CA ILE A 522 -34.17 1.80 2.92
C ILE A 522 -33.76 1.35 4.31
N GLU A 523 -34.53 0.49 4.97
CA GLU A 523 -34.12 -0.19 6.19
C GLU A 523 -32.97 -1.14 5.91
N VAL A 524 -32.94 -1.87 4.79
CA VAL A 524 -31.82 -2.73 4.37
C VAL A 524 -30.72 -1.93 3.70
N ASN A 525 -30.88 -0.73 3.14
CA ASN A 525 -29.74 0.13 2.73
C ASN A 525 -29.17 0.91 3.91
N ASN A 526 -29.98 1.25 4.90
CA ASN A 526 -29.51 1.77 6.17
C ASN A 526 -29.04 0.65 7.10
N MET A 527 -29.49 -0.59 6.88
CA MET A 527 -28.98 -1.82 7.47
C MET A 527 -28.01 -2.59 6.56
N SER A 528 -27.63 -2.09 5.38
CA SER A 528 -26.57 -2.63 4.49
C SER A 528 -25.45 -1.61 4.30
N HIS A 529 -25.68 -0.36 4.72
CA HIS A 529 -24.76 0.40 5.56
C HIS A 529 -24.59 -0.19 7.00
N SER A 530 -25.24 -1.31 7.29
CA SER A 530 -25.15 -2.09 8.54
C SER A 530 -25.18 -3.62 8.30
N THR A 531 -24.75 -4.03 7.10
CA THR A 531 -24.60 -5.40 6.52
C THR A 531 -25.76 -6.14 5.79
N THR A 532 -25.36 -6.54 4.57
CA THR A 532 -25.87 -7.24 3.36
C THR A 532 -26.63 -8.58 3.47
N GLU A 533 -27.10 -9.03 2.28
CA GLU A 533 -27.86 -10.22 1.84
C GLU A 533 -27.66 -11.59 2.55
N PRO A 534 -28.63 -12.52 2.40
CA PRO A 534 -28.61 -13.85 3.00
C PRO A 534 -28.10 -14.98 2.08
N SER A 535 -27.40 -15.93 2.70
CA SER A 535 -27.21 -17.31 2.23
C SER A 535 -28.44 -18.16 2.54
N ALA A 536 -28.79 -19.12 1.67
CA ALA A 536 -28.87 -20.54 2.09
C ALA A 536 -29.07 -21.52 0.92
N ALA A 537 -28.10 -22.43 0.81
CA ALA A 537 -28.18 -23.88 0.59
C ALA A 537 -29.31 -24.48 -0.28
N ALA A 538 -28.88 -25.17 -1.34
CA ALA A 538 -29.05 -26.61 -1.49
C ALA A 538 -27.66 -27.26 -1.59
#